data_AF-A0ABD0X6S1-F1
#
_entry.id   AF-A0ABD0X6S1-F1
#
_cell.length_a   1.000
_cell.length_b   1.000
_cell.length_c   1.000
_cell.angle_alpha   90.00
_cell.angle_beta   90.00
_cell.angle_gamma   90.00
#
_symmetry.space_group_name_H-M   'P 1'
#
loop_
_entity.id
_entity.type
_entity.pdbx_description
1 polymer ?
#
loop_
_entity_poly.entity_id
_entity_poly.type
_entity_poly.pdbx_seq_one_letter_code
_entity_poly.pdbx_strand_id
1 'polypeptide(L)'
;MDKDHEGGRTGRTSKNDQEWIPKVIKKRVCTTFVENQSINPSIHPSSSANPESGPGENQSRKLLCQCGAEWDMHGSIATGDSFGAAIVTQWDSSQHSSEYPTDAFGELDFTGPSRRHSNFVRLSCDTKPEIVYNLITNHWKIPAPNLVVSVVGRGGEREGPNLGQGGVETGAGQGGTEHRGVDTD
;
A
#
# COMPACT_ATOMS: atom_id res chain seq x y z
N MET A 1 -12.66 -25.76 42.04
CA MET A 1 -11.37 -25.52 41.36
C MET A 1 -11.69 -25.44 39.89
N ASP A 2 -12.24 -24.29 39.51
CA ASP A 2 -12.61 -23.96 38.14
C ASP A 2 -11.33 -23.74 37.34
N LYS A 3 -11.16 -24.53 36.29
CA LYS A 3 -9.98 -24.48 35.43
C LYS A 3 -10.38 -23.76 34.16
N ASP A 4 -10.26 -22.43 34.20
CA ASP A 4 -10.56 -21.56 33.07
C ASP A 4 -9.68 -21.93 31.87
N HIS A 5 -10.34 -22.14 30.75
CA HIS A 5 -9.74 -22.49 29.46
C HIS A 5 -9.65 -21.22 28.62
N GLU A 6 -8.65 -20.38 28.86
CA GLU A 6 -8.40 -19.19 28.04
C GLU A 6 -7.53 -19.57 26.83
N GLY A 7 -8.20 -20.06 25.79
CA GLY A 7 -7.59 -20.27 24.48
C GLY A 7 -7.52 -18.95 23.72
N GLY A 8 -6.35 -18.30 23.74
CA GLY A 8 -6.03 -17.20 22.83
C GLY A 8 -6.15 -17.68 21.38
N ARG A 9 -7.22 -17.28 20.69
CA ARG A 9 -7.40 -17.52 19.25
C ARG A 9 -6.50 -16.53 18.52
N THR A 10 -5.28 -16.97 18.21
CA THR A 10 -4.45 -16.32 17.19
C THR A 10 -5.22 -16.34 15.87
N GLY A 11 -5.43 -15.15 15.31
CA GLY A 11 -6.19 -14.92 14.07
C GLY A 11 -5.69 -15.84 12.97
N ARG A 12 -6.57 -16.73 12.52
CA ARG A 12 -6.28 -17.71 11.49
C ARG A 12 -7.46 -17.67 10.54
N THR A 13 -7.30 -16.92 9.45
CA THR A 13 -8.17 -17.02 8.27
C THR A 13 -8.46 -18.49 7.97
N SER A 14 -9.71 -18.80 7.62
CA SER A 14 -10.10 -20.20 7.47
C SER A 14 -9.30 -20.90 6.38
N LYS A 15 -9.11 -22.22 6.49
CA LYS A 15 -8.42 -23.01 5.47
C LYS A 15 -9.05 -22.83 4.08
N ASN A 16 -10.37 -22.67 4.04
CA ASN A 16 -11.12 -22.44 2.81
C ASN A 16 -10.76 -21.10 2.19
N ASP A 17 -10.58 -20.04 2.99
CA ASP A 17 -10.21 -18.71 2.51
C ASP A 17 -8.78 -18.71 1.98
N GLN A 18 -7.87 -19.39 2.67
CA GLN A 18 -6.47 -19.57 2.25
C GLN A 18 -6.34 -20.27 0.90
N GLU A 19 -7.26 -21.18 0.56
CA GLU A 19 -7.26 -21.86 -0.73
C GLU A 19 -8.04 -21.11 -1.81
N TRP A 20 -9.11 -20.39 -1.46
CA TRP A 20 -10.01 -19.76 -2.42
C TRP A 20 -9.55 -18.38 -2.85
N ILE A 21 -9.13 -17.53 -1.91
CA ILE A 21 -8.75 -16.13 -2.16
C ILE A 21 -7.66 -16.03 -3.23
N PRO A 22 -6.51 -16.70 -3.13
CA PRO A 22 -5.46 -16.59 -4.16
C PRO A 22 -5.85 -17.20 -5.51
N LYS A 23 -6.86 -18.09 -5.57
CA LYS A 23 -7.34 -18.69 -6.83
C LYS A 23 -8.30 -17.77 -7.59
N VAL A 24 -9.08 -16.95 -6.87
CA VAL A 24 -10.17 -16.16 -7.46
C VAL A 24 -9.84 -14.67 -7.49
N ILE A 25 -9.17 -14.16 -6.46
CA ILE A 25 -8.86 -12.74 -6.32
C ILE A 25 -7.45 -12.47 -6.84
N LYS A 26 -7.38 -11.48 -7.72
CA LYS A 26 -6.13 -10.99 -8.28
C LYS A 26 -5.76 -9.63 -7.71
N LYS A 27 -4.48 -9.30 -7.80
CA LYS A 27 -3.92 -7.96 -7.61
C LYS A 27 -3.23 -7.51 -8.90
N ARG A 28 -3.10 -6.20 -9.08
CA ARG A 28 -2.22 -5.62 -10.11
C ARG A 28 -0.89 -5.17 -9.52
N VAL A 29 0.17 -5.40 -10.29
CA VAL A 29 1.54 -4.98 -9.98
C VAL A 29 2.05 -4.16 -11.16
N CYS A 30 2.55 -2.95 -10.86
CA CYS A 30 3.13 -2.06 -11.86
C CYS A 30 4.37 -2.71 -12.48
N THR A 31 4.39 -2.78 -13.81
CA THR A 31 5.45 -3.43 -14.60
C THR A 31 6.15 -2.47 -15.53
N THR A 32 5.77 -1.18 -15.52
CA THR A 32 6.44 -0.14 -16.30
C THR A 32 6.61 1.09 -15.44
N PHE A 33 7.85 1.55 -15.30
CA PHE A 33 8.12 2.81 -14.62
C PHE A 33 7.72 3.98 -15.54
N VAL A 34 6.73 4.76 -15.11
CA VAL A 34 6.32 6.00 -15.76
C VAL A 34 6.59 7.13 -14.79
N GLU A 35 7.49 8.05 -15.16
CA GLU A 35 7.96 9.07 -14.24
C GLU A 35 6.83 10.03 -13.83
N ASN A 36 6.69 10.27 -12.52
CA ASN A 36 5.78 11.28 -12.02
C ASN A 36 6.46 12.66 -11.95
N GLN A 37 6.43 13.40 -13.05
CA GLN A 37 7.04 14.73 -13.16
C GLN A 37 6.48 15.78 -12.19
N SER A 38 5.28 15.57 -11.64
CA SER A 38 4.71 16.48 -10.63
C SER A 38 5.35 16.35 -9.26
N ILE A 39 5.96 15.19 -8.97
CA ILE A 39 6.60 14.90 -7.69
C ILE A 39 8.12 14.82 -7.84
N ASN A 40 8.58 14.32 -8.99
CA ASN A 40 10.00 14.21 -9.28
C ASN A 40 10.55 15.58 -9.71
N PRO A 41 11.62 16.06 -9.08
CA PRO A 41 12.26 17.31 -9.47
C PRO A 41 12.83 17.17 -10.87
N SER A 42 12.56 18.13 -11.76
CA SER A 42 13.04 18.13 -13.14
C SER A 42 14.56 18.00 -13.18
N ILE A 43 15.07 16.82 -13.52
CA ILE A 43 16.48 16.64 -13.84
C ILE A 43 16.67 17.16 -15.26
N HIS A 44 17.02 18.44 -15.40
CA HIS A 44 17.69 18.87 -16.62
C HIS A 44 19.10 18.24 -16.63
N PRO A 45 19.52 17.56 -17.71
CA PRO A 45 20.85 16.97 -17.81
C PRO A 45 21.91 18.05 -18.14
N SER A 46 22.07 19.03 -17.25
CA SER A 46 23.08 20.09 -17.40
C SER A 46 23.85 20.42 -16.12
N SER A 47 23.89 19.52 -15.14
CA SER A 47 24.89 19.61 -14.07
C SER A 47 25.90 18.48 -14.22
N SER A 48 27.01 18.81 -14.87
CA SER A 48 28.31 18.19 -14.63
C SER A 48 28.62 18.24 -13.13
N ALA A 49 28.17 17.24 -12.39
CA ALA A 49 28.53 17.10 -10.99
C ALA A 49 29.99 16.60 -10.95
N ASN A 50 30.90 17.50 -10.55
CA ASN A 50 32.29 17.16 -10.26
C ASN A 50 32.36 16.16 -9.08
N PRO A 51 33.22 15.13 -9.11
CA PRO A 51 33.23 14.04 -8.13
C PRO A 51 34.01 14.33 -6.84
N GLU A 52 34.34 15.56 -6.48
CA GLU A 52 35.14 15.87 -5.29
C GLU A 52 34.36 16.68 -4.25
N SER A 53 33.63 15.98 -3.36
CA SER A 53 33.21 16.51 -2.05
C SER A 53 32.66 15.40 -1.14
N GLY A 54 33.51 14.86 -0.26
CA GLY A 54 33.22 14.35 1.11
C GLY A 54 32.16 13.25 1.34
N PRO A 55 32.21 12.54 2.48
CA PRO A 55 31.16 11.60 2.89
C PRO A 55 30.01 12.38 3.54
N GLY A 56 29.24 13.10 2.73
CA GLY A 56 27.94 13.65 3.11
C GLY A 56 26.85 12.74 2.54
N GLU A 57 25.86 12.38 3.36
CA GLU A 57 24.75 11.50 3.01
C GLU A 57 24.27 11.71 1.56
N ASN A 58 24.47 10.67 0.74
CA ASN A 58 23.92 10.58 -0.59
C ASN A 58 22.40 10.43 -0.50
N GLN A 59 21.69 11.54 -0.40
CA GLN A 59 20.25 11.57 -0.68
C GLN A 59 20.05 11.24 -2.16
N SER A 60 20.10 9.94 -2.47
CA SER A 60 19.70 9.34 -3.73
C SER A 60 18.24 9.69 -3.88
N ARG A 61 17.97 10.79 -4.60
CA ARG A 61 16.62 11.34 -4.76
C ARG A 61 15.76 10.23 -5.36
N LYS A 62 14.76 9.80 -4.60
CA LYS A 62 13.97 8.62 -4.92
C LYS A 62 12.94 8.98 -5.99
N LEU A 63 13.16 8.51 -7.21
CA LEU A 63 12.23 8.74 -8.32
C LEU A 63 10.95 7.95 -8.07
N LEU A 64 9.81 8.64 -8.14
CA LEU A 64 8.48 8.06 -7.98
C LEU A 64 7.84 7.79 -9.33
N CYS A 65 7.27 6.59 -9.46
CA CYS A 65 6.40 6.26 -10.58
C CYS A 65 5.02 6.90 -10.38
N GLN A 66 4.29 7.13 -11.46
CA GLN A 66 2.89 7.57 -11.40
C GLN A 66 1.96 6.55 -10.72
N CYS A 67 2.38 5.29 -10.56
CA CYS A 67 1.67 4.31 -9.72
C CYS A 67 1.83 4.55 -8.20
N GLY A 68 2.69 5.49 -7.80
CA GLY A 68 2.99 5.85 -6.41
C GLY A 68 4.12 5.05 -5.77
N ALA A 69 4.60 3.98 -6.42
CA ALA A 69 5.76 3.23 -5.95
C ALA A 69 7.06 3.87 -6.44
N GLU A 70 8.11 3.66 -5.68
CA GLU A 70 9.44 4.18 -5.98
C GLU A 70 10.13 3.34 -7.06
N TRP A 71 11.12 3.93 -7.74
CA TRP A 71 11.84 3.29 -8.84
C TRP A 71 12.51 1.98 -8.41
N ASP A 72 13.07 1.92 -7.20
CA ASP A 72 13.72 0.72 -6.64
C ASP A 72 12.76 -0.42 -6.29
N MET A 73 11.47 -0.11 -6.10
CA MET A 73 10.42 -1.10 -5.85
C MET A 73 9.94 -1.78 -7.14
N HIS A 74 10.34 -1.27 -8.30
CA HIS A 74 10.04 -1.89 -9.59
C HIS A 74 11.05 -3.01 -9.89
N GLY A 75 10.59 -4.14 -10.44
CA GLY A 75 11.48 -5.19 -10.91
C GLY A 75 12.35 -4.69 -12.07
N SER A 76 13.51 -5.33 -12.29
CA SER A 76 14.47 -4.94 -13.34
C SER A 76 13.86 -4.80 -14.74
N ILE A 77 12.80 -5.57 -15.03
CA ILE A 77 12.03 -5.50 -16.28
C ILE A 77 11.33 -4.15 -16.44
N ALA A 78 10.76 -3.61 -15.37
CA ALA A 78 10.02 -2.35 -15.39
C ALA A 78 10.91 -1.10 -15.49
N THR A 79 12.19 -1.25 -15.14
CA THR A 79 13.21 -0.19 -15.17
C THR A 79 14.19 -0.31 -16.34
N GLY A 80 14.23 -1.46 -17.01
CA GLY A 80 15.20 -1.78 -18.07
C GLY A 80 14.83 -1.24 -19.46
N ASP A 81 13.54 -0.93 -19.69
CA ASP A 81 13.03 -0.49 -20.98
C ASP A 81 13.05 1.04 -21.15
N SER A 82 14.13 1.68 -20.71
CA SER A 82 14.33 3.15 -20.68
C SER A 82 14.15 3.83 -22.04
N PHE A 83 14.20 3.08 -23.15
CA PHE A 83 13.96 3.60 -24.50
C PHE A 83 12.48 3.63 -24.91
N GLY A 84 11.63 2.74 -24.38
CA GLY A 84 10.19 2.73 -24.64
C GLY A 84 9.40 3.57 -23.62
N ALA A 85 9.84 3.56 -22.36
CA ALA A 85 9.23 4.32 -21.27
C ALA A 85 9.42 5.84 -21.42
N ALA A 86 10.47 6.29 -22.12
CA ALA A 86 10.72 7.72 -22.38
C ALA A 86 9.66 8.41 -23.27
N ILE A 87 8.80 7.63 -23.96
CA ILE A 87 7.69 8.15 -24.77
C ILE A 87 6.37 8.16 -23.98
N VAL A 88 6.28 7.36 -22.91
CA VAL A 88 5.06 7.22 -22.12
C VAL A 88 5.01 8.33 -21.07
N THR A 89 4.16 9.33 -21.28
CA THR A 89 3.98 10.44 -20.33
C THR A 89 2.88 10.20 -19.30
N GLN A 90 2.01 9.21 -19.54
CA GLN A 90 0.85 8.93 -18.71
C GLN A 90 0.76 7.45 -18.38
N TRP A 91 0.66 7.14 -17.09
CA TRP A 91 0.45 5.80 -16.61
C TRP A 91 -1.01 5.37 -16.77
N ASP A 92 -1.17 4.12 -17.18
CA ASP A 92 -2.45 3.44 -17.41
C ASP A 92 -2.34 2.04 -16.78
N SER A 93 -3.27 1.71 -15.88
CA SER A 93 -3.24 0.44 -15.17
C SER A 93 -3.36 -0.78 -16.09
N SER A 94 -4.07 -0.66 -17.22
CA SER A 94 -4.25 -1.75 -18.17
C SER A 94 -3.01 -2.04 -19.01
N GLN A 95 -2.20 -1.02 -19.28
CA GLN A 95 -1.01 -1.12 -20.13
C GLN A 95 0.28 -1.29 -19.34
N HIS A 96 0.36 -0.68 -18.16
CA HIS A 96 1.60 -0.56 -17.38
C HIS A 96 1.59 -1.41 -16.10
N SER A 97 0.62 -2.32 -15.98
CA SER A 97 0.56 -3.26 -14.88
C SER A 97 0.03 -4.62 -15.30
N SER A 98 0.46 -5.67 -14.59
CA SER A 98 0.08 -7.05 -14.82
C SER A 98 -0.70 -7.61 -13.64
N GLU A 99 -1.64 -8.52 -13.92
CA GLU A 99 -2.41 -9.20 -12.89
C GLU A 99 -1.70 -10.45 -12.37
N TYR A 100 -1.74 -10.65 -11.05
CA TYR A 100 -1.22 -11.82 -10.37
C TYR A 100 -2.21 -12.28 -9.28
N PRO A 101 -2.16 -13.54 -8.84
CA PRO A 101 -2.85 -13.97 -7.61
C PRO A 101 -2.57 -13.01 -6.46
N THR A 102 -3.60 -12.71 -5.65
CA THR A 102 -3.40 -11.87 -4.47
C THR A 102 -2.62 -12.61 -3.40
N ASP A 103 -1.63 -11.93 -2.82
CA ASP A 103 -0.78 -12.41 -1.73
C ASP A 103 -0.97 -11.58 -0.45
N ALA A 104 -1.81 -10.54 -0.52
CA ALA A 104 -2.07 -9.61 0.57
C ALA A 104 -3.54 -9.74 1.01
N PHE A 105 -3.77 -10.65 1.94
CA PHE A 105 -5.07 -10.90 2.54
C PHE A 105 -4.90 -11.48 3.94
N GLY A 106 -5.87 -11.25 4.83
CA GLY A 106 -5.76 -11.71 6.20
C GLY A 106 -6.71 -11.02 7.15
N GLU A 107 -6.42 -11.20 8.42
CA GLU A 107 -7.04 -10.51 9.54
C GLU A 107 -6.02 -9.52 10.12
N LEU A 108 -6.50 -8.36 10.56
CA LEU A 108 -5.74 -7.31 11.23
C LEU A 108 -6.40 -7.07 12.59
N ASP A 109 -5.56 -6.92 13.61
CA ASP A 109 -5.97 -6.46 14.93
C ASP A 109 -5.45 -5.05 15.16
N PHE A 110 -6.37 -4.12 15.38
CA PHE A 110 -5.99 -2.75 15.74
C PHE A 110 -5.56 -2.70 17.21
N THR A 111 -4.30 -2.33 17.46
CA THR A 111 -3.79 -2.10 18.81
C THR A 111 -4.36 -0.78 19.35
N GLY A 112 -5.30 -0.88 20.29
CA GLY A 112 -5.94 0.28 20.89
C GLY A 112 -7.13 -0.10 21.77
N PRO A 113 -7.81 0.88 22.41
CA PRO A 113 -8.88 0.61 23.36
C PRO A 113 -10.05 -0.18 22.77
N SER A 114 -10.31 -0.04 21.46
CA SER A 114 -11.45 -0.68 20.81
C SER A 114 -11.15 -2.01 20.12
N ARG A 115 -9.92 -2.56 20.25
CA ARG A 115 -9.44 -3.85 19.67
C ARG A 115 -10.41 -4.47 18.65
N ARG A 116 -10.41 -3.90 17.44
CA ARG A 116 -11.28 -4.36 16.37
C ARG A 116 -10.53 -5.38 15.54
N HIS A 117 -11.14 -6.54 15.40
CA HIS A 117 -10.71 -7.54 14.44
C HIS A 117 -11.28 -7.18 13.07
N SER A 118 -10.46 -7.16 12.03
CA SER A 118 -10.90 -6.73 10.71
C SER A 118 -10.23 -7.54 9.61
N ASN A 119 -11.02 -7.96 8.62
CA ASN A 119 -10.49 -8.63 7.44
C ASN A 119 -9.95 -7.61 6.45
N PHE A 120 -8.89 -7.98 5.73
CA PHE A 120 -8.39 -7.21 4.59
C PHE A 120 -8.09 -8.13 3.40
N VAL A 121 -8.17 -7.54 2.21
CA VAL A 121 -7.73 -8.14 0.96
C VAL A 121 -7.31 -7.03 -0.01
N ARG A 122 -6.22 -7.25 -0.76
CA ARG A 122 -5.86 -6.39 -1.90
C ARG A 122 -6.55 -6.90 -3.17
N LEU A 123 -7.20 -5.99 -3.89
CA LEU A 123 -7.94 -6.26 -5.13
C LEU A 123 -7.26 -5.61 -6.34
N SER A 124 -7.42 -6.21 -7.52
CA SER A 124 -7.20 -5.58 -8.82
C SER A 124 -8.30 -4.54 -9.08
N CYS A 125 -7.98 -3.44 -9.76
CA CYS A 125 -8.98 -2.42 -10.13
C CYS A 125 -10.08 -2.97 -11.05
N ASP A 126 -9.79 -4.07 -11.75
CA ASP A 126 -10.70 -4.70 -12.72
C ASP A 126 -11.50 -5.86 -12.08
N THR A 127 -11.38 -6.05 -10.76
CA THR A 127 -12.11 -7.12 -10.04
C THR A 127 -13.61 -6.90 -10.16
N LYS A 128 -14.33 -7.90 -10.67
CA LYS A 128 -15.79 -7.84 -10.80
C LYS A 128 -16.46 -7.67 -9.42
N PRO A 129 -17.44 -6.75 -9.26
CA PRO A 129 -18.13 -6.53 -7.98
C PRO A 129 -18.78 -7.78 -7.39
N GLU A 130 -19.24 -8.71 -8.24
CA GLU A 130 -19.82 -10.00 -7.81
C GLU A 130 -18.83 -10.84 -6.98
N ILE A 131 -17.54 -10.84 -7.35
CA ILE A 131 -16.49 -11.56 -6.61
C ILE A 131 -16.32 -10.95 -5.23
N VAL A 132 -16.33 -9.61 -5.14
CA VAL A 132 -16.20 -8.88 -3.88
C VAL A 132 -17.41 -9.13 -2.98
N TYR A 133 -18.63 -9.10 -3.55
CA TYR A 133 -19.85 -9.39 -2.82
C TYR A 133 -19.86 -10.84 -2.27
N ASN A 134 -19.45 -11.80 -3.09
CA ASN A 134 -19.30 -13.20 -2.68
C ASN A 134 -18.27 -13.36 -1.54
N LEU A 135 -17.12 -12.69 -1.62
CA LEU A 135 -16.14 -12.67 -0.53
C LEU A 135 -16.76 -12.15 0.79
N ILE A 136 -17.40 -10.98 0.74
CA ILE A 136 -17.99 -10.33 1.92
C ILE A 136 -19.05 -11.22 2.58
N THR A 137 -19.95 -11.78 1.78
CA THR A 137 -21.11 -12.54 2.30
C THR A 137 -20.78 -13.99 2.63
N ASN A 138 -20.04 -14.68 1.77
CA ASN A 138 -19.83 -16.12 1.90
C ASN A 138 -18.53 -16.49 2.61
N HIS A 139 -17.47 -15.67 2.49
CA HIS A 139 -16.19 -15.94 3.16
C HIS A 139 -16.11 -15.20 4.50
N TRP A 140 -16.36 -13.89 4.52
CA TRP A 140 -16.30 -13.09 5.74
C TRP A 140 -17.57 -13.13 6.58
N LYS A 141 -18.62 -13.80 6.09
CA LYS A 141 -19.90 -14.00 6.79
C LYS A 141 -20.56 -12.68 7.23
N ILE A 142 -20.32 -11.61 6.48
CA ILE A 142 -21.00 -10.33 6.70
C ILE A 142 -22.39 -10.45 6.05
N PRO A 143 -23.48 -10.30 6.81
CA PRO A 143 -24.83 -10.43 6.28
C PRO A 143 -25.10 -9.35 5.23
N ALA A 144 -25.94 -9.68 4.24
CA ALA A 144 -26.35 -8.72 3.23
C ALA A 144 -27.01 -7.50 3.90
N PRO A 145 -26.54 -6.28 3.61
CA PRO A 145 -27.10 -5.08 4.21
C PRO A 145 -28.48 -4.77 3.62
N ASN A 146 -29.41 -4.32 4.46
CA ASN A 146 -30.73 -3.86 4.02
C ASN A 146 -30.74 -2.41 3.49
N LEU A 147 -29.66 -1.67 3.74
CA LEU A 147 -29.48 -0.29 3.33
C LEU A 147 -28.01 -0.06 2.97
N VAL A 148 -27.77 0.55 1.82
CA VAL A 148 -26.43 0.98 1.38
C VAL A 148 -26.41 2.50 1.35
N VAL A 149 -25.50 3.10 2.11
CA VAL A 149 -25.27 4.56 2.12
C VAL A 149 -23.88 4.81 1.55
N SER A 150 -23.78 5.74 0.60
CA SER A 150 -22.50 6.23 0.08
C SER A 150 -22.22 7.62 0.63
N VAL A 151 -21.07 7.79 1.28
CA VAL A 151 -20.57 9.08 1.74
C VAL A 151 -19.31 9.39 0.96
N VAL A 152 -19.33 10.50 0.21
CA VAL A 152 -18.17 10.95 -0.56
C VAL A 152 -17.47 12.04 0.22
N GLY A 153 -16.26 11.75 0.72
CA GLY A 153 -15.38 12.76 1.31
C GLY A 153 -14.67 13.56 0.20
N ARG A 154 -14.56 14.89 0.36
CA ARG A 154 -13.68 15.69 -0.50
C ARG A 154 -12.23 15.35 -0.15
N GLY A 155 -11.49 14.80 -1.11
CA GLY A 155 -10.04 14.65 -0.99
C GLY A 155 -9.41 16.04 -0.92
N GLY A 156 -8.60 16.28 0.11
CA GLY A 156 -8.05 17.61 0.38
C GLY A 156 -7.23 18.13 -0.81
N GLU A 157 -7.82 19.04 -1.58
CA GLU A 157 -7.08 20.04 -2.32
C GLU A 157 -6.24 20.81 -1.30
N ARG A 158 -4.92 20.63 -1.36
CA ARG A 158 -3.97 21.41 -0.57
C ARG A 158 -3.87 22.80 -1.18
N GLU A 159 -4.88 23.63 -0.95
CA GLU A 159 -4.74 25.08 -1.07
C GLU A 159 -4.22 25.63 0.26
N GLY A 160 -2.96 26.09 0.27
CA GLY A 160 -2.44 27.18 1.11
C GLY A 160 -2.43 27.02 2.64
N PRO A 161 -1.59 27.81 3.35
CA PRO A 161 -1.34 27.62 4.78
C PRO A 161 -2.38 28.32 5.67
N ASN A 162 -2.70 27.70 6.81
CA ASN A 162 -3.62 28.10 7.89
C ASN A 162 -5.10 27.77 7.59
N LEU A 163 -5.77 26.85 8.30
CA LEU A 163 -6.08 26.93 9.74
C LEU A 163 -6.67 25.58 10.22
N GLY A 164 -6.34 25.14 11.44
CA GLY A 164 -7.27 24.38 12.29
C GLY A 164 -7.58 22.91 11.96
N GLN A 165 -6.78 22.01 12.54
CA GLN A 165 -7.17 20.76 13.23
C GLN A 165 -8.09 19.75 12.54
N GLY A 166 -7.54 18.55 12.31
CA GLY A 166 -8.29 17.31 12.03
C GLY A 166 -7.44 16.32 11.23
N GLY A 167 -6.43 15.72 11.86
CA GLY A 167 -5.56 14.75 11.20
C GLY A 167 -6.30 13.44 10.88
N VAL A 168 -6.28 13.04 9.60
CA VAL A 168 -6.44 11.62 9.23
C VAL A 168 -5.04 11.05 9.09
N GLU A 169 -4.66 10.23 10.04
CA GLU A 169 -3.37 9.55 10.05
C GLU A 169 -3.47 8.34 9.12
N THR A 170 -2.89 8.45 7.93
CA THR A 170 -2.52 7.27 7.15
C THR A 170 -1.40 6.57 7.91
N GLY A 171 -1.73 5.49 8.61
CA GLY A 171 -0.77 4.71 9.39
C GLY A 171 0.25 4.02 8.50
N ALA A 172 1.30 4.73 8.11
CA ALA A 172 2.60 4.17 7.76
C ALA A 172 3.44 4.16 9.04
N GLY A 173 3.34 3.09 9.82
CA GLY A 173 4.17 2.89 11.01
C GLY A 173 5.63 2.66 10.59
N GLN A 174 6.44 3.72 10.63
CA GLN A 174 7.89 3.61 10.59
C GLN A 174 8.37 3.14 11.97
N GLY A 175 8.95 1.96 12.05
CA GLY A 175 9.55 1.41 13.26
C GLY A 175 10.83 2.18 13.60
N GLY A 176 10.76 3.04 14.61
CA GLY A 176 11.93 3.65 15.24
C GLY A 176 12.58 2.67 16.22
N THR A 177 13.84 2.33 16.00
CA THR A 177 14.67 1.61 16.95
C THR A 177 15.12 2.56 18.05
N GLU A 178 14.55 2.46 19.26
CA GLU A 178 15.04 3.19 20.43
C GLU A 178 16.24 2.47 21.08
N HIS A 179 17.34 3.21 21.18
CA HIS A 179 18.53 2.85 21.94
C HIS A 179 18.23 2.89 23.44
N ARG A 180 18.43 1.78 24.15
CA ARG A 180 18.40 1.75 25.62
C ARG A 180 19.63 2.45 26.18
N GLY A 181 19.40 3.57 26.88
CA GLY A 181 20.32 4.09 27.90
C GLY A 181 20.26 3.22 29.15
N VAL A 182 21.42 2.91 29.72
CA VAL A 182 21.58 2.20 31.00
C VAL A 182 22.26 3.17 31.96
N ASP A 183 21.50 3.64 32.93
CA ASP A 183 21.88 4.25 34.21
C ASP A 183 20.84 3.67 35.19
N THR A 184 21.11 3.12 36.37
CA THR A 184 22.20 3.21 37.35
C THR A 184 21.91 2.15 38.42
N ASP A 185 22.94 1.61 39.07
CA ASP A 185 23.10 1.72 40.54
C ASP A 185 24.60 1.77 40.86
#